data_AF-A2FY45-F1
#
_entry.id   AF-A2FY45-F1
#
_cell.length_a   1.000
_cell.length_b   1.000
_cell.length_c   1.000
_cell.angle_alpha   90.00
_cell.angle_beta   90.00
_cell.angle_gamma   90.00
#
_symmetry.space_group_name_H-M   'P 1'
#
loop_
_entity.id
_entity.type
_entity.pdbx_description
1 polymer ?
#
loop_
_entity_poly.entity_id
_entity_poly.type
_entity_poly.pdbx_seq_one_letter_code
_entity_poly.pdbx_strand_id
1 'polypeptide(L)'
;MVPLSELVWIPVSTYWKRNDDRWDEKYHLWRMDWDEDSIKLFLDGELCTAVNLSRIVNQGEWSLVSNPFKHPHYMIVNLALGGASGGEIDDSSFPVRYYIDSIRIYQQERYLSN
;
A
#
# COMPACT_ATOMS: atom_id res chain seq x y z
N MET A 1 -9.45 -1.65 -19.69
CA MET A 1 -9.98 -1.37 -18.33
C MET A 1 -10.36 -2.69 -17.69
N VAL A 2 -9.76 -3.05 -16.54
CA VAL A 2 -10.04 -4.33 -15.86
C VAL A 2 -11.38 -4.21 -15.10
N PRO A 3 -12.32 -5.15 -15.23
CA PRO A 3 -13.61 -5.09 -14.54
C PRO A 3 -13.46 -5.13 -13.01
N LEU A 4 -14.29 -4.37 -12.29
CA LEU A 4 -14.33 -4.35 -10.82
C LEU A 4 -14.63 -5.72 -10.20
N SER A 5 -15.37 -6.58 -10.91
CA SER A 5 -15.71 -7.96 -10.51
C SER A 5 -14.50 -8.88 -10.37
N GLU A 6 -13.34 -8.37 -10.76
CA GLU A 6 -12.19 -9.16 -11.08
C GLU A 6 -11.01 -8.73 -10.17
N LEU A 7 -11.13 -7.63 -9.41
CA LEU A 7 -10.26 -7.32 -8.28
C LEU A 7 -10.66 -8.21 -7.08
N VAL A 8 -9.71 -8.95 -6.52
CA VAL A 8 -9.94 -9.62 -5.23
C VAL A 8 -9.80 -8.57 -4.13
N TRP A 9 -10.89 -7.84 -3.89
CA TRP A 9 -11.07 -7.14 -2.63
C TRP A 9 -11.34 -8.21 -1.59
N ILE A 10 -10.31 -8.63 -0.87
CA ILE A 10 -10.54 -9.30 0.41
C ILE A 10 -11.10 -8.19 1.29
N PRO A 11 -12.37 -8.24 1.73
CA PRO A 11 -12.85 -7.29 2.70
C PRO A 11 -11.88 -7.38 3.86
N VAL A 12 -11.13 -6.30 4.10
CA VAL A 12 -10.21 -6.26 5.23
C VAL A 12 -11.04 -6.70 6.41
N SER A 13 -10.70 -7.85 6.98
CA SER A 13 -11.58 -8.59 7.86
C SER A 13 -12.07 -7.62 8.95
N THR A 14 -13.28 -7.81 9.49
CA THR A 14 -13.83 -6.91 10.53
C THR A 14 -12.95 -6.79 11.80
N TYR A 15 -11.82 -7.50 11.84
CA TYR A 15 -10.87 -7.61 12.93
C TYR A 15 -10.23 -6.28 13.35
N TRP A 16 -9.72 -5.45 12.42
CA TRP A 16 -9.07 -4.16 12.76
C TRP A 16 -10.07 -3.07 13.16
N LYS A 17 -11.33 -3.18 12.72
CA LYS A 17 -12.31 -2.09 12.83
C LYS A 17 -13.19 -2.17 14.08
N ARG A 18 -13.00 -3.13 14.99
CA ARG A 18 -14.01 -3.39 16.04
C ARG A 18 -13.57 -3.66 17.47
N ASN A 19 -12.29 -3.94 17.77
CA ASN A 19 -11.94 -4.41 19.14
C ASN A 19 -10.84 -3.61 19.87
N ASP A 20 -10.40 -2.47 19.36
CA ASP A 20 -9.37 -1.66 20.04
C ASP A 20 -9.64 -0.16 19.88
N ASP A 21 -10.20 0.44 20.93
CA ASP A 21 -10.54 1.87 20.97
C ASP A 21 -9.30 2.79 20.99
N ARG A 22 -8.10 2.23 21.11
CA ARG A 22 -6.82 2.97 21.15
C ARG A 22 -5.87 2.53 20.04
N TRP A 23 -6.40 2.01 18.94
CA TRP A 23 -5.63 1.56 17.79
C TRP A 23 -4.72 2.68 17.25
N ASP A 24 -5.23 3.90 17.14
CA ASP A 24 -4.50 5.08 16.65
C ASP A 24 -3.35 5.54 17.57
N GLU A 25 -3.28 5.04 18.80
CA GLU A 25 -2.19 5.31 19.74
C GLU A 25 -1.06 4.28 19.69
N LYS A 26 -1.17 3.26 18.84
CA LYS A 26 -0.21 2.14 18.75
C LYS A 26 0.58 2.19 17.45
N TYR A 27 1.75 1.55 17.46
CA TYR A 27 2.48 1.25 16.23
C TYR A 27 1.84 0.07 15.52
N HIS A 28 1.70 0.19 14.20
CA HIS A 28 1.20 -0.85 13.32
C HIS A 28 2.21 -1.16 12.22
N LEU A 29 2.31 -2.44 11.85
CA LEU A 29 3.22 -2.88 10.80
C LEU A 29 2.49 -2.92 9.45
N TRP A 30 2.79 -1.94 8.60
CA TRP A 30 2.45 -1.99 7.19
C TRP A 30 3.55 -2.75 6.43
N ARG A 31 3.15 -3.74 5.62
CA ARG A 31 4.08 -4.53 4.79
C ARG A 31 3.56 -4.64 3.38
N MET A 32 4.47 -4.53 2.41
CA MET A 32 4.22 -4.89 1.01
C MET A 32 5.12 -6.07 0.64
N ASP A 33 4.51 -7.15 0.18
CA ASP A 33 5.21 -8.23 -0.50
C ASP A 33 5.02 -8.01 -2.01
N TRP A 34 6.12 -7.84 -2.74
CA TRP A 34 6.11 -7.57 -4.18
C TRP A 34 7.14 -8.46 -4.88
N ASP A 35 6.66 -9.20 -5.90
CA ASP A 35 7.46 -10.06 -6.77
C ASP A 35 7.05 -9.88 -8.25
N GLU A 36 7.59 -10.71 -9.15
CA GLU A 36 7.32 -10.67 -10.59
C GLU A 36 5.87 -10.94 -10.98
N ASP A 37 5.08 -11.53 -10.08
CA ASP A 37 3.73 -12.03 -10.32
C ASP A 37 2.66 -11.21 -9.59
N SER A 38 2.96 -10.62 -8.44
CA SER A 38 1.97 -9.97 -7.59
C SER A 38 2.50 -8.86 -6.69
N ILE A 39 1.59 -7.98 -6.27
CA ILE A 39 1.77 -7.06 -5.14
C ILE A 39 0.71 -7.38 -4.09
N LYS A 40 1.11 -7.53 -2.83
CA LYS A 40 0.23 -7.82 -1.69
C LYS A 40 0.53 -6.84 -0.56
N LEU A 41 -0.48 -6.17 -0.04
CA LEU A 41 -0.36 -5.24 1.08
C LEU A 41 -0.98 -5.84 2.34
N PHE A 42 -0.26 -5.73 3.44
CA PHE A 42 -0.64 -6.24 4.74
C PHE A 42 -0.61 -5.17 5.80
N LEU A 43 -1.49 -5.31 6.80
CA LEU A 43 -1.51 -4.56 8.04
C LEU A 43 -1.48 -5.56 9.19
N ASP A 44 -0.47 -5.48 10.05
CA ASP A 44 -0.27 -6.37 11.20
C ASP A 44 -0.30 -7.87 10.84
N GLY A 45 0.17 -8.19 9.62
CA GLY A 45 0.20 -9.55 9.09
C GLY A 45 -1.07 -10.01 8.38
N GLU A 46 -2.16 -9.23 8.44
CA GLU A 46 -3.39 -9.52 7.70
C GLU A 46 -3.34 -8.97 6.28
N LEU A 47 -3.75 -9.77 5.30
CA LEU A 47 -3.80 -9.35 3.89
C LEU A 47 -4.94 -8.37 3.67
N CYS A 48 -4.62 -7.12 3.31
CA CYS A 48 -5.60 -6.07 3.02
C CYS A 48 -6.01 -6.07 1.55
N THR A 49 -5.06 -6.16 0.64
CA THR A 49 -5.30 -6.16 -0.80
C THR A 49 -4.20 -6.88 -1.56
N ALA A 50 -4.56 -7.48 -2.70
CA ALA A 50 -3.63 -8.16 -3.57
C ALA A 50 -3.98 -7.90 -5.04
N VAL A 51 -2.96 -7.79 -5.88
CA VAL A 51 -3.11 -7.68 -7.32
C VAL A 51 -2.14 -8.61 -8.04
N ASN A 52 -2.62 -9.28 -9.09
CA ASN A 52 -1.78 -10.08 -9.98
C ASN A 52 -1.29 -9.19 -11.13
N LEU A 53 0.04 -9.13 -11.32
CA LEU A 53 0.70 -8.26 -12.26
C LEU A 53 0.44 -8.65 -13.73
N SER A 54 0.05 -9.89 -14.04
CA SER A 54 -0.35 -10.26 -15.40
C SER A 54 -1.54 -9.45 -15.92
N ARG A 55 -2.28 -8.78 -15.02
CA ARG A 55 -3.48 -8.01 -15.32
C ARG A 55 -3.23 -6.51 -15.35
N ILE A 56 -2.03 -6.09 -14.97
CA ILE A 56 -1.64 -4.69 -14.92
C ILE A 56 -0.82 -4.39 -16.18
N VAL A 57 -1.53 -4.40 -17.30
CA VAL A 57 -0.96 -4.15 -18.62
C VAL A 57 -1.45 -2.80 -19.12
N ASN A 58 -0.52 -1.91 -19.45
CA ASN A 58 -0.88 -0.63 -20.05
C ASN A 58 -1.51 -0.86 -21.43
N GLN A 59 -2.62 -0.15 -21.71
CA GLN A 59 -3.33 -0.22 -23.00
C GLN A 59 -3.15 1.10 -23.76
N GLY A 60 -3.18 1.04 -25.09
CA GLY A 60 -3.13 2.23 -25.97
C GLY A 60 -1.72 2.73 -26.29
N GLU A 61 -1.62 4.00 -26.73
CA GLU A 61 -0.36 4.65 -27.12
C GLU A 61 0.69 4.73 -25.99
N TRP A 62 0.26 4.57 -24.72
CA TRP A 62 1.13 4.54 -23.53
C TRP A 62 1.78 3.16 -23.26
N SER A 63 1.73 2.24 -24.23
CA SER A 63 2.26 0.87 -24.13
C SER A 63 3.79 0.75 -24.13
N LEU A 64 4.53 1.86 -24.12
CA LEU A 64 6.00 1.88 -24.03
C LEU A 64 6.54 1.15 -22.79
N VAL A 65 5.73 1.06 -21.74
CA VAL A 65 5.95 0.22 -20.57
C VAL A 65 4.80 -0.78 -20.50
N SER A 66 5.07 -2.06 -20.71
CA SER A 66 4.03 -3.10 -20.74
C SER A 66 3.35 -3.26 -19.39
N ASN A 67 4.13 -3.24 -18.30
CA ASN A 67 3.63 -3.26 -16.93
C ASN A 67 4.42 -2.26 -16.07
N PRO A 68 3.78 -1.22 -15.51
CA PRO A 68 4.47 -0.20 -14.74
C PRO A 68 5.17 -0.76 -13.49
N PHE A 69 4.64 -1.85 -12.90
CA PHE A 69 5.18 -2.51 -11.71
C PHE A 69 6.22 -3.58 -12.04
N LYS A 70 6.87 -3.52 -13.21
CA LYS A 70 8.06 -4.32 -13.53
C LYS A 70 9.31 -3.45 -13.73
N HIS A 71 9.32 -2.29 -13.08
CA HIS A 71 10.40 -1.30 -13.12
C HIS A 71 10.83 -0.88 -11.71
N PRO A 72 12.01 -0.29 -11.53
CA PRO A 72 12.43 0.28 -10.24
C PRO A 72 11.47 1.36 -9.76
N HIS A 73 11.18 1.36 -8.46
CA HIS A 73 10.35 2.37 -7.78
C HIS A 73 11.13 2.99 -6.61
N TYR A 74 10.63 4.12 -6.13
CA TYR A 74 11.08 4.76 -4.89
C TYR A 74 9.93 4.81 -3.89
N MET A 75 10.26 4.89 -2.60
CA MET A 75 9.29 4.99 -1.52
C MET A 75 9.03 6.45 -1.17
N ILE A 76 7.76 6.80 -0.97
CA ILE A 76 7.33 8.08 -0.41
C ILE A 76 6.64 7.79 0.92
N VAL A 77 7.02 8.51 1.96
CA VAL A 77 6.32 8.52 3.25
C VAL A 77 6.11 9.98 3.64
N ASN A 78 4.85 10.38 3.75
CA ASN A 78 4.48 11.77 4.03
C ASN A 78 3.27 11.85 4.97
N LEU A 79 3.13 12.99 5.63
CA LEU A 79 1.94 13.39 6.36
C LEU A 79 1.26 14.52 5.56
N ALA A 80 0.22 14.20 4.82
CA ALA A 80 -0.60 15.20 4.13
C ALA A 80 -1.64 15.78 5.11
N LEU A 81 -1.88 17.09 5.02
CA LEU A 81 -2.90 17.79 5.80
C LEU A 81 -3.86 18.51 4.85
N GLY A 82 -5.15 18.18 4.96
CA GLY A 82 -6.22 18.76 4.15
C GLY A 82 -6.23 18.36 2.68
N GLY A 83 -6.96 19.15 1.87
CA GLY A 83 -7.08 18.98 0.42
C GLY A 83 -8.38 18.28 0.00
N ALA A 84 -8.58 18.10 -1.31
CA ALA A 84 -9.84 17.60 -1.85
C ALA A 84 -10.27 16.23 -1.28
N SER A 85 -9.31 15.35 -0.98
CA SER A 85 -9.56 14.04 -0.35
C SER A 85 -9.40 14.05 1.17
N GLY A 86 -8.68 15.03 1.73
CA GLY A 86 -8.38 15.13 3.16
C GLY A 86 -9.33 16.02 3.97
N GLY A 87 -10.14 16.83 3.30
CA GLY A 87 -11.06 17.78 3.93
C GLY A 87 -10.39 19.09 4.36
N GLU A 88 -11.12 19.88 5.15
CA GLU A 88 -10.57 21.06 5.81
C GLU A 88 -9.66 20.66 6.97
N ILE A 89 -8.65 21.48 7.23
CA ILE A 89 -7.71 21.26 8.33
C ILE A 89 -8.35 21.78 9.62
N ASP A 90 -8.35 20.97 10.67
CA ASP A 90 -8.71 21.40 12.02
C ASP A 90 -7.48 21.93 12.76
N ASP A 91 -7.40 23.24 12.90
CA ASP A 91 -6.28 23.91 13.57
C ASP A 91 -6.15 23.56 15.06
N SER A 92 -7.22 23.06 15.70
CA SER A 92 -7.18 22.64 17.10
C SER A 92 -6.42 21.33 17.31
N SER A 93 -6.19 20.57 16.24
CA SER A 93 -5.48 19.28 16.26
C SER A 93 -3.95 19.42 16.25
N PHE A 94 -3.40 20.64 16.16
CA PHE A 94 -1.95 20.85 16.15
C PHE A 94 -1.32 20.88 17.55
N PRO A 95 -0.07 20.40 17.69
CA PRO A 95 0.79 19.85 16.65
C PRO A 95 0.46 18.39 16.30
N VAL A 96 0.36 18.08 15.00
CA VAL A 96 0.21 16.72 14.50
C VAL A 96 1.57 16.06 14.33
N ARG A 97 1.69 14.78 14.69
CA ARG A 97 2.93 14.01 14.57
C ARG A 97 2.65 12.68 13.88
N TYR A 98 3.57 12.29 13.00
CA TYR A 98 3.55 10.99 12.33
C TYR A 98 4.81 10.22 12.70
N TYR A 99 4.67 9.25 13.58
CA TYR A 99 5.80 8.49 14.13
C TYR A 99 6.08 7.25 13.27
N ILE A 100 7.34 7.12 12.83
CA ILE A 100 7.82 5.98 12.06
C ILE A 100 8.99 5.38 12.84
N ASP A 101 8.79 4.20 13.43
CA ASP A 101 9.85 3.52 14.18
C ASP A 101 10.94 2.97 13.24
N SER A 102 10.54 2.30 12.15
CA SER A 102 11.49 1.86 11.14
C SER A 102 10.87 1.69 9.75
N ILE A 103 11.71 1.80 8.74
CA ILE A 103 11.44 1.37 7.37
C ILE A 103 12.49 0.32 7.03
N ARG A 104 12.04 -0.86 6.59
CA ARG A 104 12.92 -1.99 6.28
C ARG A 104 12.56 -2.54 4.91
N ILE A 105 13.57 -2.74 4.07
CA ILE A 105 13.43 -3.33 2.74
C ILE A 105 14.21 -4.64 2.74
N TYR A 106 13.53 -5.71 2.37
CA TYR A 106 14.10 -7.04 2.27
C TYR A 106 14.03 -7.50 0.82
N GLN A 107 15.04 -8.26 0.39
CA GLN A 107 15.09 -8.86 -0.93
C GLN A 107 15.43 -10.33 -0.78
N GLN A 108 14.72 -11.22 -1.48
CA GLN A 108 15.08 -12.64 -1.45
C GLN A 108 16.43 -12.82 -2.17
N GLU A 109 17.28 -13.71 -1.63
CA GLU A 109 18.62 -13.96 -2.17
C GLU A 109 18.61 -14.31 -3.66
N ARG A 110 17.58 -15.02 -4.13
CA ARG A 110 17.40 -15.39 -5.54
C ARG A 110 17.39 -14.20 -6.51
N TYR A 111 17.09 -12.98 -6.02
CA TYR A 111 17.09 -11.75 -6.82
C TYR A 111 18.38 -10.93 -6.68
N LEU A 112 19.36 -11.41 -5.90
CA LEU A 112 20.65 -10.74 -5.69
C LEU A 112 21.78 -11.36 -6.52
N SER A 113 21.62 -12.59 -7.00
CA SER A 113 22.57 -13.28 -7.87
C SER A 113 22.28 -12.97 -9.35
N ASN A 114 22.98 -11.98 -9.89
CA ASN A 114 23.12 -11.75 -11.34
C ASN A 114 24.41 -12.40 -11.86
#